data_AF-A0A3N1IFF7-F1
#
_entry.id   AF-A0A3N1IFF7-F1
#
_cell.length_a   1.000
_cell.length_b   1.000
_cell.length_c   1.000
_cell.angle_alpha   90.00
_cell.angle_beta   90.00
_cell.angle_gamma   90.00
#
_symmetry.space_group_name_H-M   'P 1'
#
loop_
_entity.id
_entity.type
_entity.pdbx_description
1 polymer ?
#
loop_
_entity_poly.entity_id
_entity_poly.type
_entity_poly.pdbx_seq_one_letter_code
_entity_poly.pdbx_strand_id
1 'polypeptide(L)'
;MKDLATAMVFLKARLREDEAAARAVKPGKDEGVAGLQARVLADVKAKRRLVAWVEANFGTTWKANAEDQGLPFWQKTIVELIADVPEYFRSPVIYGLLTAYEDHPDFQPEWKLIDDEPEYEPVDYEKRR
;
A
#
# COMPACT_ATOMS: atom_id res chain seq x y z
N MET A 1 14.39 6.00 -11.91
CA MET A 1 13.90 5.94 -10.51
C MET A 1 12.39 5.81 -10.62
N LYS A 2 11.78 4.73 -10.09
CA LYS A 2 10.31 4.60 -10.11
C LYS A 2 9.74 5.75 -9.28
N ASP A 3 8.95 6.65 -9.88
CA ASP A 3 8.41 7.81 -9.15
C ASP A 3 7.20 7.38 -8.31
N LEU A 4 7.46 7.04 -7.05
CA LEU A 4 6.43 6.61 -6.11
C LEU A 4 5.35 7.68 -5.89
N ALA A 5 5.70 8.96 -5.90
CA ALA A 5 4.75 10.04 -5.67
C ALA A 5 3.71 10.11 -6.81
N THR A 6 4.16 10.05 -8.06
CA THR A 6 3.27 10.02 -9.23
C THR A 6 2.43 8.74 -9.25
N ALA A 7 3.01 7.59 -8.90
CA ALA A 7 2.30 6.31 -8.82
C ALA A 7 1.19 6.34 -7.75
N MET A 8 1.44 7.00 -6.61
CA MET A 8 0.45 7.17 -5.54
C MET A 8 -0.68 8.13 -5.92
N VAL A 9 -0.38 9.21 -6.66
CA VAL A 9 -1.41 10.11 -7.20
C VAL A 9 -2.35 9.35 -8.14
N PHE A 10 -1.79 8.55 -9.05
CA PHE A 10 -2.57 7.69 -9.95
C PHE A 10 -3.43 6.69 -9.16
N LEU A 11 -2.84 5.94 -8.22
CA LEU A 11 -3.55 4.94 -7.41
C LEU A 11 -4.72 5.57 -6.63
N LYS A 12 -4.51 6.75 -6.05
CA LYS A 12 -5.57 7.49 -5.34
C LYS A 12 -6.73 7.88 -6.26
N ALA A 13 -6.43 8.30 -7.49
CA ALA A 13 -7.46 8.64 -8.46
C ALA A 13 -8.30 7.40 -8.82
N ARG A 14 -7.65 6.26 -9.12
CA ARG A 14 -8.34 5.02 -9.44
C ARG A 14 -9.19 4.49 -8.28
N LEU A 15 -8.68 4.52 -7.05
CA LEU A 15 -9.48 4.12 -5.88
C LEU A 15 -10.72 5.00 -5.68
N ARG A 16 -10.68 6.28 -6.04
CA ARG A 16 -11.86 7.16 -5.99
C ARG A 16 -12.88 6.81 -7.07
N GLU A 17 -12.40 6.46 -8.26
CA GLU A 17 -13.26 6.01 -9.35
C GLU A 17 -13.94 4.68 -9.02
N ASP A 18 -13.21 3.71 -8.47
CA ASP A 18 -13.76 2.44 -8.01
C ASP A 18 -14.80 2.64 -6.91
N GLU A 19 -14.54 3.55 -5.96
CA GLU A 19 -15.51 3.92 -4.93
C GLU A 19 -16.77 4.54 -5.55
N ALA A 20 -16.61 5.47 -6.49
CA ALA A 20 -17.72 6.14 -7.15
C ALA A 20 -18.56 5.14 -7.98
N ALA A 21 -17.90 4.25 -8.71
CA ALA A 21 -18.54 3.19 -9.48
C ALA A 21 -19.31 2.24 -8.55
N ALA A 22 -18.68 1.78 -7.47
CA ALA A 22 -19.33 0.93 -6.48
C ALA A 22 -20.55 1.61 -5.86
N ARG A 23 -20.48 2.92 -5.52
CA ARG A 23 -21.62 3.68 -4.98
C ARG A 23 -22.73 3.92 -5.99
N ALA A 24 -22.42 4.00 -7.28
CA ALA A 24 -23.40 4.20 -8.34
C ALA A 24 -24.24 2.95 -8.60
N VAL A 25 -23.75 1.77 -8.21
CA VAL A 25 -24.51 0.51 -8.29
C VAL A 25 -25.77 0.60 -7.42
N LYS A 26 -26.92 0.33 -8.03
CA LYS A 26 -28.21 0.24 -7.35
C LYS A 26 -28.57 -1.24 -7.17
N PRO A 27 -28.35 -1.83 -5.99
CA PRO A 27 -28.59 -3.27 -5.78
C PRO A 27 -30.07 -3.67 -5.86
N GLY A 28 -31.01 -2.72 -5.73
CA GLY A 28 -32.44 -3.02 -5.79
C GLY A 28 -32.85 -3.99 -4.67
N LYS A 29 -33.40 -5.15 -5.04
CA LYS A 29 -33.72 -6.25 -4.11
C LYS A 29 -32.70 -7.40 -4.18
N ASP A 30 -31.64 -7.25 -4.97
CA ASP A 30 -30.63 -8.29 -5.13
C ASP A 30 -29.61 -8.19 -3.98
N GLU A 31 -29.76 -9.08 -3.00
CA GLU A 31 -28.87 -9.18 -1.85
C GLU A 31 -27.44 -9.54 -2.25
N GLY A 32 -27.24 -10.27 -3.35
CA GLY A 32 -25.93 -10.62 -3.87
C GLY A 32 -25.20 -9.39 -4.39
N VAL A 33 -25.89 -8.54 -5.15
CA VAL A 33 -25.33 -7.26 -5.63
C VAL A 33 -25.07 -6.30 -4.47
N ALA A 34 -25.94 -6.27 -3.46
CA ALA A 34 -25.72 -5.46 -2.25
C ALA A 34 -24.47 -5.92 -1.47
N GLY A 35 -24.30 -7.25 -1.31
CA GLY A 35 -23.13 -7.83 -0.66
C GLY A 35 -21.83 -7.56 -1.43
N LEU A 36 -21.86 -7.66 -2.76
CA LEU A 36 -20.73 -7.33 -3.62
C LEU A 36 -20.36 -5.85 -3.52
N GLN A 37 -21.35 -4.96 -3.57
CA GLN A 37 -21.13 -3.52 -3.39
C GLN A 37 -20.46 -3.23 -2.03
N ALA A 38 -20.97 -3.80 -0.95
CA ALA A 38 -20.40 -3.63 0.38
C ALA A 38 -18.95 -4.13 0.46
N ARG A 39 -18.65 -5.28 -0.18
CA ARG A 39 -17.31 -5.84 -0.25
C ARG A 39 -16.34 -4.94 -1.02
N VAL A 40 -16.73 -4.42 -2.18
CA VAL A 40 -15.90 -3.50 -2.98
C VAL A 40 -15.60 -2.22 -2.19
N LEU A 41 -16.60 -1.67 -1.50
CA LEU A 41 -16.39 -0.48 -0.66
C LEU A 41 -15.45 -0.77 0.52
N ALA A 42 -15.53 -1.96 1.12
CA ALA A 42 -14.61 -2.37 2.19
C ALA A 42 -13.18 -2.52 1.68
N ASP A 43 -13.00 -3.12 0.50
CA ASP A 43 -11.71 -3.28 -0.17
C ASP A 43 -11.08 -1.92 -0.51
N VAL A 44 -11.83 -1.02 -1.15
CA VAL A 44 -11.35 0.34 -1.45
C VAL A 44 -10.95 1.08 -0.17
N LYS A 45 -11.73 0.94 0.91
CA LYS A 45 -11.38 1.53 2.21
C LYS A 45 -10.08 0.96 2.77
N ALA A 46 -9.84 -0.34 2.64
CA ALA A 46 -8.60 -0.98 3.06
C ALA A 46 -7.40 -0.49 2.23
N LYS A 47 -7.54 -0.45 0.90
CA LYS A 47 -6.51 0.07 -0.02
C LYS A 47 -6.16 1.53 0.27
N ARG A 48 -7.16 2.38 0.55
CA ARG A 48 -6.94 3.78 0.97
C ARG A 48 -6.17 3.89 2.29
N ARG A 49 -6.40 2.99 3.25
CA ARG A 49 -5.64 2.95 4.50
C ARG A 49 -4.18 2.55 4.27
N LEU A 50 -3.93 1.60 3.38
CA LEU A 50 -2.56 1.22 3.00
C LEU A 50 -1.83 2.38 2.33
N VAL A 51 -2.47 3.07 1.39
CA VAL A 51 -1.89 4.28 0.77
C VAL A 51 -1.59 5.34 1.81
N ALA A 52 -2.55 5.65 2.70
CA ALA A 52 -2.33 6.63 3.77
C ALA A 52 -1.23 6.22 4.76
N TRP A 53 -1.07 4.92 5.03
CA TRP A 53 0.02 4.40 5.84
C TRP A 53 1.37 4.60 5.15
N VAL A 54 1.48 4.32 3.84
CA VAL A 54 2.71 4.59 3.09
C VAL A 54 3.02 6.09 3.08
N GLU A 55 2.03 6.96 2.87
CA GLU A 55 2.21 8.42 2.88
C GLU A 55 2.67 8.98 4.21
N ALA A 56 2.03 8.56 5.31
CA ALA A 56 2.36 9.06 6.63
C ALA A 56 3.81 8.69 7.03
N ASN A 57 4.32 7.59 6.47
CA ASN A 57 5.68 7.09 6.73
C ASN A 57 6.68 7.47 5.63
N PHE A 58 6.23 8.18 4.58
CA PHE A 58 7.11 8.67 3.54
C PHE A 58 7.87 9.89 4.08
N GLY A 59 9.20 9.77 4.15
CA GLY A 59 10.11 10.86 4.52
C GLY A 59 9.75 11.57 5.83
N THR A 60 10.38 11.19 6.94
CA THR A 60 10.61 12.04 8.13
C THR A 60 9.40 12.55 8.94
N THR A 61 8.16 12.45 8.46
CA THR A 61 6.99 13.07 9.13
C THR A 61 6.63 12.39 10.46
N TRP A 62 6.78 11.07 10.58
CA TRP A 62 6.58 10.36 11.85
C TRP A 62 7.71 10.60 12.86
N LYS A 63 8.97 10.68 12.41
CA LYS A 63 10.12 11.05 13.28
C LYS A 63 9.97 12.49 13.80
N ALA A 64 9.66 13.44 12.91
CA ALA A 64 9.45 14.83 13.28
C ALA A 64 8.26 15.01 14.25
N ASN A 65 7.12 14.35 14.00
CA ASN A 65 5.96 14.42 14.90
C ASN A 65 6.21 13.73 16.26
N ALA A 66 7.00 12.66 16.33
CA ALA A 66 7.33 11.98 17.58
C ALA A 66 8.35 12.75 18.44
N GLU A 67 9.25 13.50 17.81
CA GLU A 67 10.16 14.43 18.48
C GLU A 67 9.39 15.62 19.08
N ASP A 68 8.42 16.17 18.34
CA ASP A 68 7.66 17.37 18.72
C ASP A 68 6.57 17.11 19.78
N GLN A 69 6.00 15.90 19.83
CA GLN A 69 4.87 15.55 20.73
C GLN A 69 5.29 15.09 22.14
N GLY A 70 6.59 15.07 22.47
CA GLY A 70 7.04 14.70 23.82
C GLY A 70 6.59 13.30 24.27
N LEU A 71 6.45 12.36 23.31
CA LEU A 71 5.84 11.05 23.57
C LEU A 71 6.62 10.25 24.64
N PRO A 72 5.92 9.46 25.49
CA PRO A 72 6.53 8.50 26.40
C PRO A 72 7.49 7.55 25.68
N PHE A 73 8.56 7.15 26.36
CA PHE A 73 9.64 6.31 25.82
C PHE A 73 9.16 5.11 24.99
N TRP A 74 8.19 4.33 25.48
CA TRP A 74 7.69 3.15 24.78
C TRP A 74 6.93 3.47 23.47
N GLN A 75 6.27 4.63 23.38
CA GLN A 75 5.63 5.09 22.15
C GLN A 75 6.67 5.58 21.14
N LYS A 76 7.74 6.23 21.59
CA LYS A 76 8.89 6.58 20.75
C LYS A 76 9.54 5.32 20.15
N THR A 77 9.71 4.26 20.94
CA THR A 77 10.27 2.98 20.45
C THR A 77 9.38 2.34 19.39
N ILE A 78 8.05 2.43 19.51
CA ILE A 78 7.11 1.94 18.48
C ILE A 78 7.21 2.80 17.21
N VAL A 79 7.28 4.13 17.34
CA VAL A 79 7.43 5.04 16.20
C VAL A 79 8.78 4.83 15.51
N GLU A 80 9.87 4.65 16.25
CA GLU A 80 11.20 4.33 15.72
C GLU A 80 11.19 3.00 14.98
N LEU A 81 10.61 1.94 15.57
CA LEU A 81 10.48 0.63 14.93
C LEU A 81 9.68 0.70 13.62
N ILE A 82 8.59 1.48 13.59
CA ILE A 82 7.74 1.66 12.41
C ILE A 82 8.43 2.55 11.37
N ALA A 83 9.13 3.60 11.79
CA ALA A 83 9.85 4.52 10.92
C ALA A 83 11.09 3.86 10.30
N ASP A 84 11.76 2.98 11.04
CA ASP A 84 12.93 2.23 10.62
C ASP A 84 12.60 1.05 9.69
N VAL A 85 11.31 0.76 9.44
CA VAL A 85 10.95 -0.05 8.26
C VAL A 85 11.52 0.67 7.03
N PRO A 86 12.42 0.08 6.25
CA PRO A 86 13.03 0.79 5.12
C PRO A 86 11.97 1.16 4.07
N GLU A 87 12.14 2.30 3.39
CA GLU A 87 11.32 2.73 2.25
C GLU A 87 11.17 1.59 1.20
N TYR A 88 12.22 0.80 1.02
CA TYR A 88 12.27 -0.41 0.20
C TYR A 88 11.20 -1.47 0.55
N PHE A 89 10.78 -1.61 1.81
CA PHE A 89 9.73 -2.57 2.20
C PHE A 89 8.31 -2.03 1.95
N ARG A 90 8.15 -0.72 1.82
CA ARG A 90 6.82 -0.08 1.69
C ARG A 90 6.44 0.21 0.24
N SER A 91 7.41 0.54 -0.60
CA SER A 91 7.20 0.73 -2.05
C SER A 91 6.55 -0.48 -2.74
N PRO A 92 6.88 -1.74 -2.42
CA PRO A 92 6.20 -2.91 -2.96
C PRO A 92 4.70 -2.95 -2.68
N VAL A 93 4.22 -2.35 -1.58
CA VAL A 93 2.78 -2.27 -1.29
C VAL A 93 2.06 -1.41 -2.31
N ILE A 94 2.63 -0.26 -2.68
CA ILE A 94 2.05 0.61 -3.71
C ILE A 94 2.10 -0.05 -5.08
N TYR A 95 3.24 -0.61 -5.47
CA TYR A 95 3.39 -1.29 -6.75
C TYR A 95 2.54 -2.56 -6.85
N GLY A 96 2.38 -3.31 -5.76
CA GLY A 96 1.46 -4.43 -5.67
C GLY A 96 0.01 -4.00 -5.89
N LEU A 97 -0.43 -2.89 -5.27
CA LEU A 97 -1.77 -2.34 -5.52
C LEU A 97 -1.96 -1.83 -6.95
N LEU A 98 -0.89 -1.36 -7.60
CA LEU A 98 -0.92 -0.88 -8.98
C LEU A 98 -1.11 -1.99 -10.01
N THR A 99 -0.75 -3.24 -9.69
CA THR A 99 -0.95 -4.39 -10.59
C THR A 99 -2.39 -4.55 -11.06
N ALA A 100 -3.37 -4.15 -10.22
CA ALA A 100 -4.78 -4.19 -10.56
C ALA A 100 -5.19 -3.23 -11.70
N TYR A 101 -4.30 -2.30 -12.09
CA TYR A 101 -4.54 -1.27 -13.08
C TYR A 101 -3.52 -1.31 -14.23
N GLU A 102 -2.80 -2.43 -14.44
CA GLU A 102 -1.79 -2.57 -15.51
C GLU A 102 -2.36 -2.29 -16.92
N ASP A 103 -3.61 -2.66 -17.17
CA ASP A 103 -4.28 -2.45 -18.46
C ASP A 103 -4.82 -1.01 -18.65
N HIS A 104 -4.62 -0.13 -17.66
CA HIS A 104 -5.12 1.23 -17.71
C HIS A 104 -4.26 2.10 -18.65
N PRO A 105 -4.83 2.95 -19.54
CA PRO A 105 -4.06 3.74 -20.50
C PRO A 105 -3.05 4.70 -19.88
N ASP A 106 -3.36 5.23 -18.69
CA ASP A 106 -2.47 6.12 -17.93
C ASP A 106 -1.48 5.35 -17.03
N PHE A 107 -1.47 4.02 -17.05
CA PHE A 107 -0.52 3.21 -16.31
C PHE A 107 0.87 3.33 -16.93
N GLN A 108 1.87 3.67 -16.11
CA GLN A 108 3.25 3.75 -16.56
C GLN A 108 3.96 2.39 -16.39
N PRO A 109 4.57 1.81 -17.43
CA PRO A 109 5.23 0.50 -17.36
C PRO A 109 6.28 0.37 -16.26
N GLU A 110 6.95 1.46 -15.90
CA GLU A 110 7.93 1.53 -14.81
C GLU A 110 7.35 1.22 -13.42
N TRP A 111 6.02 1.35 -13.24
CA TRP A 111 5.35 1.01 -11.99
C TRP A 111 5.10 -0.47 -11.82
N LYS A 112 5.30 -1.27 -12.87
CA LYS A 112 5.18 -2.72 -12.78
C LYS A 112 6.15 -3.23 -11.71
N LEU A 113 5.65 -4.04 -10.78
CA LEU A 113 6.51 -4.73 -9.84
C LEU A 113 7.34 -5.72 -10.65
N ILE A 114 8.67 -5.61 -10.58
CA ILE A 114 9.54 -6.67 -11.09
C ILE A 114 9.61 -7.65 -9.92
N ASP A 115 9.09 -8.87 -10.11
CA ASP A 115 9.29 -9.98 -9.16
C ASP A 115 10.77 -10.37 -9.20
N ASP A 116 11.61 -9.56 -8.56
CA ASP A 116 12.94 -9.98 -8.15
C ASP A 116 12.77 -10.69 -6.80
N GLU A 117 12.07 -11.83 -6.79
CA GLU A 117 12.23 -12.77 -5.66
C GLU A 117 13.72 -13.12 -5.61
N PRO A 118 14.45 -12.79 -4.52
CA PRO A 118 15.78 -13.34 -4.37
C PRO A 118 15.58 -14.86 -4.26
N GLU A 119 16.05 -15.61 -5.26
CA GLU A 119 16.21 -17.06 -5.15
C GLU A 119 16.96 -17.33 -3.85
N TYR A 120 16.22 -17.73 -2.80
CA TYR A 120 16.79 -18.11 -1.54
C TYR A 120 17.40 -19.48 -1.77
N GLU A 121 18.65 -19.54 -2.25
CA GLU A 121 19.42 -20.77 -2.21
C GLU A 121 19.43 -21.22 -0.74
N PRO A 122 18.83 -22.36 -0.39
CA PRO A 122 18.88 -22.86 0.97
C PRO A 122 20.35 -23.09 1.28
N VAL A 123 20.90 -22.31 2.22
CA VAL A 123 22.26 -22.46 2.69
C VAL A 123 22.37 -23.86 3.31
N ASP A 124 23.02 -24.78 2.62
CA ASP A 124 23.27 -26.14 3.10
C ASP A 124 24.20 -26.08 4.33
N TYR A 125 23.63 -26.28 5.53
CA TYR A 125 24.37 -26.26 6.79
C TYR A 125 25.08 -27.59 7.10
N GLU A 126 25.01 -28.61 6.23
CA GLU A 126 25.62 -29.92 6.51
C GLU A 126 27.05 -30.05 5.99
N LYS A 127 27.99 -29.28 6.55
CA LYS A 127 29.43 -29.60 6.46
C LYS A 127 30.30 -28.87 7.50
N ARG A 128 29.94 -29.01 8.78
CA ARG A 128 30.92 -28.90 9.88
C ARG A 128 30.64 -29.96 10.92
N ARG A 129 31.18 -31.16 10.70
CA ARG A 129 31.43 -32.12 11.75
C ARG A 129 32.77 -32.80 11.50
#